data_AF-A0A430Q8J3-F1
#
_entry.id   AF-A0A430Q8J3-F1
#
_cell.length_a   1.000
_cell.length_b   1.000
_cell.length_c   1.000
_cell.angle_alpha   90.00
_cell.angle_beta   90.00
_cell.angle_gamma   90.00
#
_symmetry.space_group_name_H-M   'P 1'
#
loop_
_entity.id
_entity.type
_entity.pdbx_description
1 polymer ?
#
loop_
_entity_poly.entity_id
_entity_poly.type
_entity_poly.pdbx_seq_one_letter_code
_entity_poly.pdbx_strand_id
1 'polypeptide(L)' 'MAMSILTPTTSTQVSVSNKVSMIGAIMGRSGCRINQVRHESNADIKISKQEPGVEDRIITITGTPEQIQNAQFLLQM' A
#
# COMPACT_ATOMS: atom_id res chain seq x y z
N MET A 1 5.23 35.81 1.14
CA MET A 1 5.65 34.75 2.10
C MET A 1 4.87 33.51 1.75
N ALA A 2 5.46 32.55 1.04
CA ALA A 2 4.78 31.33 0.65
C ALA A 2 4.56 30.48 1.90
N MET A 3 3.31 30.28 2.28
CA MET A 3 2.94 29.27 3.26
C MET A 3 3.19 27.92 2.59
N SER A 4 4.31 27.28 2.91
CA SER A 4 4.54 25.89 2.55
C SER A 4 3.45 25.08 3.23
N ILE A 5 2.38 24.77 2.50
CA ILE A 5 1.39 23.80 2.94
C ILE A 5 2.14 22.49 3.18
N LEU A 6 2.38 22.15 4.45
CA LEU A 6 2.77 20.80 4.80
C LEU A 6 1.58 19.95 4.40
N THR A 7 1.64 19.32 3.23
CA THR A 7 0.63 18.35 2.82
C THR A 7 0.50 17.35 3.95
N PRO A 8 -0.67 17.19 4.58
CA PRO A 8 -0.81 16.32 5.72
C PRO A 8 -0.55 14.89 5.25
N THR A 9 0.62 14.35 5.58
CA THR A 9 0.92 12.94 5.37
C THR A 9 0.11 12.15 6.37
N THR A 10 -0.84 11.36 5.89
CA THR A 10 -1.66 10.47 6.71
C THR A 10 -1.24 9.03 6.48
N SER A 11 -1.69 8.12 7.35
CA SER A 11 -1.45 6.69 7.20
C SER A 11 -2.79 5.98 7.23
N THR A 12 -3.00 5.09 6.26
CA THR A 12 -4.20 4.26 6.15
C THR A 12 -3.81 2.81 6.13
N GLN A 13 -4.57 1.98 6.84
CA GLN A 13 -4.37 0.54 6.90
C GLN A 13 -5.50 -0.16 6.15
N VAL A 14 -5.13 -1.09 5.29
CA VAL A 14 -6.05 -1.91 4.51
C VAL A 14 -5.79 -3.37 4.85
N SER A 15 -6.80 -4.08 5.32
CA SER A 15 -6.72 -5.53 5.51
C SER A 15 -6.99 -6.21 4.17
N VAL A 16 -6.08 -7.07 3.73
CA VAL A 16 -6.23 -7.89 2.53
C VAL A 16 -6.15 -9.36 2.91
N SER A 17 -7.08 -10.17 2.39
CA SER A 17 -7.05 -11.60 2.66
C SER A 17 -5.82 -12.25 2.05
N ASN A 18 -5.12 -13.04 2.86
CA ASN A 18 -3.91 -13.81 2.52
C ASN A 18 -4.22 -15.02 1.62
N LYS A 19 -5.24 -14.92 0.78
CA LYS A 19 -5.38 -15.85 -0.35
C LYS A 19 -4.09 -15.70 -1.17
N VAL A 20 -3.34 -16.79 -1.30
CA VAL A 20 -2.04 -16.81 -2.00
C VAL A 20 -2.15 -16.18 -3.40
N SER A 21 -3.29 -16.34 -4.06
CA SER A 21 -3.60 -15.69 -5.35
C SER A 21 -3.66 -14.15 -5.25
N MET A 22 -4.26 -13.61 -4.19
CA MET A 22 -4.50 -12.17 -4.04
C MET A 22 -3.25 -11.43 -3.56
N ILE A 23 -2.54 -11.96 -2.58
CA ILE A 23 -1.22 -11.43 -2.19
C ILE A 23 -0.19 -11.66 -3.31
N GLY A 24 -0.25 -12.79 -4.00
CA GLY A 24 0.58 -13.07 -5.16
C GLY A 24 0.33 -12.07 -6.30
N ALA A 25 -0.91 -11.65 -6.52
CA ALA A 25 -1.26 -10.61 -7.49
C ALA A 25 -0.74 -9.22 -7.06
N ILE A 26 -0.92 -8.84 -5.78
CA ILE A 26 -0.46 -7.55 -5.24
C ILE A 26 1.08 -7.45 -5.22
N MET A 27 1.77 -8.52 -4.81
CA MET A 27 3.24 -8.56 -4.79
C MET A 27 3.80 -8.72 -6.21
N GLY A 28 3.13 -9.47 -7.07
CA GLY A 28 3.61 -9.86 -8.39
C GLY A 28 4.77 -10.85 -8.34
N ARG A 29 5.18 -11.38 -9.49
CA ARG A 29 6.40 -12.19 -9.60
C ARG A 29 7.60 -11.36 -9.13
N SER A 30 8.35 -11.88 -8.16
CA SER A 30 9.53 -11.23 -7.55
C SER A 30 9.29 -9.89 -6.85
N GLY A 31 8.06 -9.54 -6.43
CA GLY A 31 7.79 -8.26 -5.77
C GLY A 31 7.73 -7.05 -6.72
N CYS A 32 7.72 -7.28 -8.03
CA CYS A 32 7.73 -6.22 -9.05
C CYS A 32 6.49 -5.31 -8.95
N ARG A 33 5.31 -5.90 -8.73
CA ARG A 33 4.04 -5.15 -8.71
C ARG A 33 3.97 -4.19 -7.53
N ILE A 34 4.29 -4.64 -6.31
CA ILE A 34 4.24 -3.75 -5.13
C ILE A 34 5.25 -2.61 -5.22
N ASN A 35 6.42 -2.85 -5.83
CA ASN A 35 7.41 -1.80 -6.06
C ASN A 35 6.92 -0.78 -7.10
N GLN A 36 6.26 -1.25 -8.16
CA GLN A 36 5.60 -0.38 -9.14
C GLN A 36 4.52 0.47 -8.46
N VAL A 37 3.67 -0.12 -7.63
CA VAL A 37 2.62 0.62 -6.89
C VAL A 37 3.24 1.71 -6.02
N ARG A 38 4.30 1.42 -5.26
CA ARG A 38 5.03 2.42 -4.46
C ARG A 38 5.55 3.57 -5.33
N HIS A 39 6.12 3.24 -6.49
CA HIS A 39 6.68 4.22 -7.39
C HIS A 39 5.61 5.11 -8.05
N GLU A 40 4.54 4.51 -8.56
CA GLU A 40 3.44 5.22 -9.24
C GLU A 40 2.60 6.05 -8.26
N SER A 41 2.31 5.51 -7.08
CA SER A 41 1.54 6.23 -6.06
C SER A 41 2.34 7.28 -5.31
N ASN A 42 3.68 7.22 -5.36
CA ASN A 42 4.57 8.00 -4.49
C ASN A 42 4.27 7.85 -2.99
N ALA A 43 3.61 6.75 -2.59
CA ALA A 43 3.28 6.44 -1.20
C ALA A 43 4.28 5.44 -0.60
N ASP A 44 4.54 5.56 0.71
CA ASP A 44 5.22 4.53 1.48
C ASP A 44 4.24 3.39 1.77
N ILE A 45 4.55 2.17 1.30
CA ILE A 45 3.67 1.01 1.45
C ILE A 45 4.40 -0.09 2.19
N LYS A 46 3.87 -0.48 3.35
CA LYS A 46 4.38 -1.56 4.21
C LYS A 46 3.35 -2.68 4.29
N ILE A 47 3.80 -3.91 4.13
CA ILE A 47 2.96 -5.11 4.26
C ILE A 47 3.38 -5.80 5.54
N SER A 48 2.41 -6.12 6.40
CA SER A 48 2.66 -6.87 7.63
C SER A 48 3.25 -8.24 7.32
N LYS A 49 4.04 -8.77 8.26
CA LYS A 49 4.48 -10.17 8.19
C LYS A 49 3.26 -11.08 8.29
N GLN A 50 3.38 -12.26 7.70
CA GLN A 50 2.37 -13.30 7.86
C GLN A 50 2.54 -13.90 9.25
N GLU A 51 1.55 -13.69 10.11
CA GLU A 51 1.51 -14.29 11.44
C GLU A 51 0.80 -15.66 11.38
N PRO A 52 1.30 -16.68 12.10
CA PRO A 52 0.64 -17.98 12.16
C PRO A 52 -0.79 -17.85 12.72
N GLY A 53 -1.77 -18.34 11.97
CA GLY A 53 -3.19 -18.26 12.36
C GLY A 53 -3.89 -16.96 11.95
N VAL A 54 -3.19 -16.00 11.33
CA VAL A 54 -3.82 -14.81 10.73
C VAL A 54 -3.92 -15.00 9.22
N GLU A 55 -5.15 -15.16 8.74
CA GLU A 55 -5.45 -15.33 7.32
C GLU A 55 -5.51 -14.00 6.54
N ASP A 56 -5.39 -12.86 7.20
CA ASP A 56 -5.34 -11.55 6.57
C ASP A 56 -3.98 -10.88 6.77
N ARG A 57 -3.56 -10.04 5.82
CA ARG A 57 -2.38 -9.18 5.95
C ARG A 57 -2.81 -7.73 5.99
N ILE A 58 -2.09 -6.93 6.77
CA ILE A 58 -2.34 -5.49 6.85
C ILE A 58 -1.35 -4.78 5.93
N ILE A 59 -1.87 -4.04 4.96
CA ILE A 59 -1.11 -3.10 4.13
C ILE A 59 -1.27 -1.73 4.75
N THR A 60 -0.17 -1.14 5.20
CA THR A 60 -0.11 0.24 5.69
C THR A 60 0.42 1.13 4.57
N ILE A 61 -0.35 2.13 4.18
CA ILE A 61 -0.03 3.10 3.14
C ILE A 61 0.12 4.47 3.81
N THR A 62 1.25 5.14 3.61
CA THR A 62 1.56 6.42 4.23
C THR A 62 1.97 7.43 3.15
N GLY A 63 1.31 8.58 3.13
CA GLY A 63 1.47 9.57 2.07
C GLY A 63 0.46 10.70 2.20
N THR A 64 0.41 11.59 1.22
CA THR A 64 -0.69 12.54 1.09
C THR A 64 -2.00 11.79 0.78
N PRO A 65 -3.18 12.40 1.00
CA PRO A 65 -4.46 11.77 0.68
C PRO A 65 -4.55 11.29 -0.78
N GLU A 66 -3.98 12.06 -1.71
CA GLU A 66 -3.92 11.71 -3.14
C GLU A 66 -3.01 10.50 -3.39
N GLN A 67 -1.82 10.48 -2.78
CA GLN A 67 -0.90 9.34 -2.87
C GLN A 67 -1.52 8.05 -2.32
N ILE A 68 -2.21 8.15 -1.19
CA ILE A 68 -2.91 7.01 -0.58
C ILE A 68 -4.02 6.50 -1.48
N GLN A 69 -4.84 7.41 -2.02
CA GLN A 69 -5.95 7.03 -2.90
C GLN A 69 -5.44 6.38 -4.19
N ASN A 70 -4.37 6.90 -4.78
CA ASN A 70 -3.71 6.29 -5.94
C ASN A 70 -3.15 4.91 -5.61
N ALA A 71 -2.46 4.76 -4.48
CA ALA A 71 -1.96 3.45 -4.02
C ALA A 71 -3.10 2.44 -3.83
N GLN A 72 -4.20 2.85 -3.19
CA GLN A 72 -5.37 1.99 -2.96
C GLN A 72 -6.00 1.54 -4.28
N PHE A 73 -6.12 2.43 -5.26
CA PHE A 73 -6.63 2.09 -6.59
C PHE A 73 -5.73 1.07 -7.29
N LEU A 74 -4.42 1.33 -7.31
CA LEU A 74 -3.44 0.45 -7.94
C LEU A 74 -3.34 -0.93 -7.27
N LEU A 75 -3.61 -1.03 -5.97
CA LEU A 75 -3.65 -2.31 -5.24
C LEU A 75 -4.91 -3.14 -5.53
N GLN A 76 -5.99 -2.51 -5.99
CA GLN A 76 -7.26 -3.16 -6.33
C GLN A 76 -7.38 -3.54 -7.81
N MET A 77 -6.46 -3.06 -8.65
CA MET A 77 -6.37 -3.32 -10.10
C MET A 77 -5.62 -4.60 -10.45
#